data_AF-A0A9Q3W936-F1
#
_entry.id   AF-A0A9Q3W936-F1
#
_cell.length_a   1.000
_cell.length_b   1.000
_cell.length_c   1.000
_cell.angle_alpha   90.00
_cell.angle_beta   90.00
_cell.angle_gamma   90.00
#
_symmetry.space_group_name_H-M   'P 1'
#
loop_
_entity.id
_entity.type
_entity.pdbx_description
1 polymer ?
#
loop_
_entity_poly.entity_id
_entity_poly.type
_entity_poly.pdbx_seq_one_letter_code
_entity_poly.pdbx_strand_id
1 'polypeptide(L)'
;MKTIGGVLLTSVAFFAIWLLAAVLTIVIAFRGWGDSGIAEYLRLGMAWFVCPGIGGYYAPRVTSSFISGVNMDSVIASFLTIISMVFVVFMGVSIVAYGSEFGGGVSEMFQLSLQFASMIIGTLMGKAALNLDG
;
A
#
# COMPACT_ATOMS: atom_id res chain seq x y z
N MET A 1 -10.47 20.24 -10.63
CA MET A 1 -9.00 20.23 -10.50
C MET A 1 -8.51 19.80 -9.12
N LYS A 2 -9.05 20.32 -8.01
CA LYS A 2 -8.62 19.94 -6.65
C LYS A 2 -8.68 18.44 -6.35
N THR A 3 -9.73 17.74 -6.79
CA THR A 3 -9.85 16.28 -6.62
C THR A 3 -8.75 15.52 -7.36
N ILE A 4 -8.44 15.89 -8.61
CA ILE A 4 -7.35 15.27 -9.39
C ILE A 4 -6.01 15.48 -8.69
N GLY A 5 -5.74 16.71 -8.23
CA GLY A 5 -4.55 17.00 -7.42
C GLY A 5 -4.50 16.20 -6.12
N GLY A 6 -5.64 16.02 -5.46
CA GLY A 6 -5.76 15.18 -4.26
C GLY A 6 -5.48 13.70 -4.52
N VAL A 7 -5.95 13.16 -5.64
CA VAL A 7 -5.65 11.77 -6.04
C VAL A 7 -4.17 11.60 -6.32
N LEU A 8 -3.56 12.50 -7.10
CA LEU A 8 -2.13 12.46 -7.39
C LEU A 8 -1.29 12.56 -6.11
N LEU A 9 -1.62 13.50 -5.22
CA LEU A 9 -0.91 13.66 -3.96
C LEU A 9 -1.09 12.44 -3.05
N THR A 10 -2.28 11.85 -2.99
CA THR A 10 -2.52 10.62 -2.21
C THR A 10 -1.68 9.48 -2.74
N SER A 11 -1.58 9.31 -4.06
CA SER A 11 -0.72 8.29 -4.66
C SER A 11 0.76 8.50 -4.34
N VAL A 12 1.26 9.73 -4.48
CA VAL A 12 2.67 10.04 -4.17
C VAL A 12 2.95 9.83 -2.68
N ALA A 13 2.07 10.32 -1.80
CA ALA A 13 2.20 10.16 -0.36
C ALA A 13 2.15 8.68 0.04
N PHE A 14 1.26 7.90 -0.57
CA PHE A 14 1.18 6.45 -0.36
C PHE A 14 2.52 5.77 -0.65
N PHE A 15 3.09 5.98 -1.84
CA PHE A 15 4.36 5.35 -2.21
C PHE A 15 5.52 5.83 -1.33
N ALA A 16 5.59 7.13 -1.03
CA ALA A 16 6.65 7.66 -0.18
C ALA A 16 6.59 7.08 1.25
N ILE A 17 5.39 7.01 1.85
CA ILE A 17 5.21 6.49 3.21
C ILE A 17 5.41 4.98 3.23
N TRP A 18 4.90 4.24 2.25
CA TRP A 18 5.13 2.80 2.15
C TRP A 18 6.63 2.50 2.03
N LEU A 19 7.34 3.14 1.11
CA LEU A 19 8.79 2.94 0.93
C LEU A 19 9.56 3.33 2.20
N LEU A 20 9.21 4.44 2.84
CA LEU A 20 9.82 4.85 4.10
C LEU A 20 9.57 3.81 5.20
N ALA A 21 8.33 3.35 5.36
CA ALA A 21 7.98 2.34 6.35
C ALA A 21 8.70 1.01 6.09
N ALA A 22 8.81 0.60 4.82
CA ALA A 22 9.54 -0.61 4.44
C ALA A 22 11.03 -0.48 4.74
N VAL A 23 11.66 0.63 4.36
CA VAL A 23 13.08 0.91 4.66
C VAL A 23 13.32 0.97 6.16
N LEU A 24 12.51 1.72 6.91
CA LEU A 24 12.63 1.79 8.36
C LEU A 24 12.44 0.42 9.01
N THR A 25 11.50 -0.38 8.53
CA THR A 25 11.30 -1.72 9.06
C THR A 25 12.56 -2.56 8.81
N ILE A 26 13.08 -2.59 7.58
CA ILE A 26 14.29 -3.33 7.20
C ILE A 26 15.51 -2.86 8.02
N VAL A 27 15.63 -1.55 8.27
CA VAL A 27 16.81 -0.94 8.93
C VAL A 27 16.73 -0.96 10.47
N ILE A 28 15.55 -0.69 11.06
CA ILE A 28 15.38 -0.45 12.51
C ILE A 28 14.87 -1.69 13.23
N ALA A 29 13.85 -2.38 12.72
CA ALA A 29 13.26 -3.53 13.40
C ALA A 29 14.24 -4.73 13.48
N PHE A 30 15.36 -4.67 12.76
CA PHE A 30 16.28 -5.80 12.59
C PHE A 30 17.72 -5.54 13.05
N ARG A 31 17.98 -4.48 13.83
CA ARG A 31 19.19 -4.43 14.68
C ARG A 31 19.03 -5.41 15.85
N GLY A 32 19.45 -6.66 15.67
CA GLY A 32 19.54 -7.66 16.76
C GLY A 32 18.81 -8.99 16.52
N TRP A 33 18.10 -9.14 15.40
CA TRP A 33 17.55 -10.43 14.99
C TRP A 33 18.59 -11.13 14.12
N GLY A 34 19.18 -12.22 14.63
CA GLY A 34 20.20 -12.98 13.90
C GLY A 34 19.71 -13.49 12.55
N ASP A 35 20.64 -13.90 11.69
CA ASP A 35 20.42 -14.36 10.31
C ASP A 35 19.74 -15.75 10.23
N SER A 36 18.64 -15.91 10.95
CA SER A 36 17.76 -17.07 10.85
C SER A 36 16.75 -16.87 9.72
N GLY A 37 16.38 -17.95 9.03
CA GLY A 37 15.35 -17.91 7.99
C GLY A 37 13.99 -17.37 8.50
N ILE A 38 13.66 -17.58 9.79
CA ILE A 38 12.45 -17.02 10.40
C ILE A 38 12.51 -15.49 10.45
N ALA A 39 13.66 -14.92 10.80
CA ALA A 39 13.85 -13.47 10.78
C ALA A 39 13.72 -12.91 9.36
N GLU A 40 14.20 -13.62 8.34
CA GLU A 40 14.05 -13.25 6.94
C GLU A 40 12.58 -13.27 6.47
N TYR A 41 11.82 -14.31 6.80
CA TYR A 41 10.38 -14.35 6.48
C TYR A 41 9.60 -13.24 7.19
N LEU A 42 9.96 -12.91 8.42
CA LEU A 42 9.32 -11.81 9.15
C LEU A 42 9.68 -10.44 8.56
N ARG A 43 10.93 -10.24 8.09
CA ARG A 43 11.39 -9.05 7.36
C ARG A 43 10.54 -8.82 6.11
N LEU A 44 10.42 -9.86 5.30
CA LEU A 44 9.63 -9.82 4.07
C LEU A 44 8.15 -9.60 4.41
N GLY A 45 7.59 -10.31 5.38
CA GLY A 45 6.19 -10.15 5.78
C GLY A 45 5.84 -8.73 6.22
N MET A 46 6.69 -8.08 7.00
CA MET A 46 6.46 -6.70 7.43
C MET A 46 6.55 -5.70 6.26
N ALA A 47 7.58 -5.81 5.42
CA ALA A 47 7.79 -4.91 4.29
C ALA A 47 6.69 -5.04 3.23
N TRP A 48 6.21 -6.26 2.99
CA TRP A 48 5.26 -6.59 1.93
C TRP A 48 3.81 -6.55 2.37
N PHE A 49 3.48 -6.79 3.65
CA PHE A 49 2.08 -6.79 4.11
C PHE A 49 1.76 -5.65 5.04
N VAL A 50 2.60 -5.31 6.01
CA VAL A 50 2.24 -4.26 7.00
C VAL A 50 2.52 -2.86 6.46
N CYS A 51 3.66 -2.66 5.82
CA CYS A 51 4.08 -1.34 5.34
C CYS A 51 3.15 -0.74 4.25
N PRO A 52 2.58 -1.51 3.29
CA PRO A 52 1.60 -0.96 2.36
C PRO A 52 0.34 -0.45 3.07
N GLY A 53 -0.12 -1.14 4.13
CA GLY A 53 -1.25 -0.69 4.95
C GLY A 53 -0.93 0.63 5.68
N ILE A 54 0.29 0.78 6.19
CA ILE A 54 0.77 2.05 6.77
C ILE A 54 0.74 3.17 5.72
N GLY A 55 1.22 2.89 4.51
CA GLY A 55 1.14 3.82 3.38
C GLY A 55 -0.31 4.26 3.11
N GLY A 56 -1.23 3.29 3.02
CA GLY A 56 -2.66 3.56 2.81
C GLY A 56 -3.28 4.39 3.93
N TYR A 57 -2.91 4.13 5.19
CA TYR A 57 -3.45 4.83 6.35
C TYR A 57 -3.07 6.32 6.39
N TYR A 58 -1.80 6.64 6.14
CA TYR A 58 -1.33 8.03 6.28
C TYR A 58 -1.52 8.87 5.01
N ALA A 59 -1.58 8.26 3.82
CA ALA A 59 -1.68 9.01 2.57
C ALA A 59 -2.89 9.97 2.48
N PRO A 60 -4.12 9.56 2.88
CA PRO A 60 -5.27 10.46 2.90
C PRO A 60 -5.07 11.67 3.83
N ARG A 61 -4.42 11.46 4.98
CA ARG A 61 -4.14 12.51 5.98
C ARG A 61 -3.18 13.56 5.44
N VAL A 62 -2.11 13.11 4.80
CA VAL A 62 -1.18 14.01 4.09
C VAL A 62 -1.96 14.85 3.08
N THR A 63 -2.75 14.21 2.21
CA THR A 63 -3.53 14.94 1.21
C THR A 63 -4.48 15.98 1.80
N SER A 64 -5.21 15.62 2.86
CA SER A 64 -6.13 16.55 3.54
C SER A 64 -5.42 17.75 4.16
N SER A 65 -4.16 17.57 4.59
CA SER A 65 -3.35 18.63 5.20
C SER A 65 -2.80 19.63 4.17
N PHE A 66 -2.47 19.15 2.96
CA PHE A 66 -1.91 19.97 1.89
C PHE A 66 -2.97 20.66 1.02
N ILE A 67 -4.16 20.05 0.86
CA ILE A 67 -5.21 20.58 -0.02
C ILE A 67 -6.49 20.79 0.79
N SER A 68 -6.71 22.03 1.22
CA SER A 68 -7.92 22.41 1.95
C SER A 68 -9.17 22.40 1.06
N GLY A 69 -10.29 21.94 1.66
CA GLY A 69 -11.59 21.88 0.98
C GLY A 69 -11.66 20.87 -0.16
N VAL A 70 -10.77 19.87 -0.18
CA VAL A 70 -10.87 18.75 -1.11
C VAL A 70 -11.92 17.75 -0.62
N ASN A 71 -12.73 17.22 -1.54
CA ASN A 71 -13.65 16.13 -1.21
C ASN A 71 -12.84 14.83 -1.04
N MET A 72 -12.48 14.51 0.19
CA MET A 72 -11.65 13.35 0.52
C MET A 72 -12.32 12.02 0.17
N ASP A 73 -13.65 11.92 0.26
CA ASP A 73 -14.38 10.72 -0.16
C ASP A 73 -14.17 10.41 -1.64
N SER A 74 -14.27 11.44 -2.49
CA SER A 74 -14.02 11.31 -3.93
C SER A 74 -12.56 10.98 -4.24
N VAL A 75 -11.61 11.58 -3.51
CA VAL A 75 -10.18 11.27 -3.64
C VAL A 75 -9.89 9.83 -3.26
N ILE A 76 -10.36 9.37 -2.11
CA ILE A 76 -10.14 8.02 -1.60
C ILE A 76 -10.80 6.99 -2.52
N ALA A 77 -12.04 7.22 -2.94
CA ALA A 77 -12.71 6.34 -3.88
C ALA A 77 -11.91 6.22 -5.19
N SER A 78 -11.47 7.34 -5.75
CA SER A 78 -10.67 7.36 -6.99
C SER A 78 -9.33 6.66 -6.81
N PHE A 79 -8.65 6.87 -5.69
CA PHE A 79 -7.40 6.19 -5.34
C PHE A 79 -7.60 4.68 -5.24
N LEU A 80 -8.63 4.22 -4.50
CA LEU A 80 -8.99 2.81 -4.36
C LEU A 80 -9.30 2.18 -5.72
N THR A 81 -10.02 2.87 -6.59
CA THR A 81 -10.31 2.41 -7.95
C THR A 81 -9.03 2.26 -8.78
N ILE A 82 -8.11 3.24 -8.73
CA ILE A 82 -6.84 3.18 -9.45
C ILE A 82 -5.99 2.00 -8.95
N ILE A 83 -5.81 1.83 -7.64
CA ILE A 83 -5.00 0.72 -7.12
C ILE A 83 -5.64 -0.63 -7.42
N SER A 84 -6.98 -0.71 -7.46
CA SER A 84 -7.69 -1.94 -7.83
C SER A 84 -7.50 -2.28 -9.31
N MET A 85 -7.55 -1.28 -10.20
CA MET A 85 -7.24 -1.48 -11.62
C MET A 85 -5.79 -1.93 -11.81
N VAL A 86 -4.84 -1.28 -11.12
CA VAL A 86 -3.43 -1.68 -11.14
C VAL A 86 -3.29 -3.13 -10.67
N PHE A 87 -3.91 -3.51 -9.55
CA PHE A 87 -3.88 -4.89 -9.04
C PHE A 87 -4.42 -5.89 -10.07
N VAL A 88 -5.58 -5.64 -10.67
CA VAL A 88 -6.18 -6.52 -11.67
C VAL A 88 -5.29 -6.65 -12.91
N VAL A 89 -4.71 -5.54 -13.38
CA VAL A 89 -3.78 -5.56 -14.52
C VAL A 89 -2.52 -6.35 -14.18
N PHE A 90 -1.91 -6.12 -13.02
CA PHE A 90 -0.73 -6.86 -12.57
C PHE A 90 -1.02 -8.36 -12.42
N MET A 91 -2.16 -8.73 -11.84
CA MET A 91 -2.61 -10.12 -11.72
C MET A 91 -2.84 -10.75 -13.10
N GLY A 92 -3.55 -10.06 -14.00
CA GLY A 92 -3.79 -10.53 -15.36
C GLY A 92 -2.50 -10.72 -16.16
N VAL A 93 -1.56 -9.77 -16.06
CA VAL A 93 -0.24 -9.86 -16.69
C VAL A 93 0.58 -11.00 -16.08
N SER A 94 0.56 -11.20 -14.75
CA SER A 94 1.27 -12.31 -14.10
C SER A 94 0.76 -13.67 -14.62
N ILE A 95 -0.56 -13.83 -14.78
CA ILE A 95 -1.16 -15.06 -15.33
C ILE A 95 -0.76 -15.28 -16.80
N VAL A 96 -0.79 -14.23 -17.63
CA VAL A 96 -0.60 -14.34 -19.09
C VAL A 96 0.87 -14.39 -19.49
N ALA A 97 1.74 -13.63 -18.84
CA ALA A 97 3.14 -13.46 -19.25
C ALA A 97 4.11 -14.50 -18.67
N TYR A 98 3.81 -15.09 -17.51
CA TYR A 98 4.77 -15.91 -16.75
C TYR A 98 4.36 -17.37 -16.58
N GLY A 99 3.63 -17.92 -17.55
CA GLY A 99 3.18 -19.31 -17.59
C GLY A 99 4.17 -20.29 -16.95
N SER A 100 3.79 -20.82 -15.77
CA SER A 100 4.40 -21.88 -14.97
C SER A 100 5.89 -21.83 -14.57
N GLU A 101 6.78 -21.07 -15.25
CA GLU A 101 8.23 -21.26 -15.09
C GLU A 101 8.96 -20.17 -14.29
N PHE A 102 8.46 -18.93 -14.17
CA PHE A 102 9.25 -17.83 -13.58
C PHE A 102 8.52 -16.79 -12.71
N GLY A 103 7.24 -16.96 -12.41
CA GLY A 103 6.53 -15.94 -11.60
C GLY A 103 5.03 -15.91 -11.86
N GLY A 104 4.34 -16.96 -11.46
CA GLY A 104 2.89 -17.10 -11.54
C GLY A 104 2.36 -18.17 -10.58
N GLY A 105 3.12 -18.48 -9.53
CA GLY A 105 2.72 -19.48 -8.55
C GLY A 105 1.53 -19.01 -7.72
N VAL A 106 0.70 -19.95 -7.26
CA VAL A 106 -0.41 -19.67 -6.33
C VAL A 106 0.07 -18.88 -5.10
N SER A 107 1.31 -19.13 -4.66
CA SER A 107 1.95 -18.40 -3.56
C SER A 107 2.17 -16.91 -3.86
N GLU A 108 2.61 -16.54 -5.06
CA GLU A 108 2.86 -15.14 -5.44
C GLU A 108 1.54 -14.39 -5.61
N MET A 109 0.55 -15.03 -6.23
CA MET A 109 -0.81 -14.48 -6.33
C MET A 109 -1.43 -14.25 -4.96
N PHE A 110 -1.24 -15.19 -4.04
CA PHE A 110 -1.70 -15.06 -2.65
C PHE A 110 -0.97 -13.92 -1.94
N GLN A 111 0.35 -13.82 -2.09
CA GLN A 111 1.13 -12.72 -1.52
C GLN A 111 0.65 -11.38 -2.06
N LEU A 112 0.56 -11.19 -3.38
CA LEU A 112 0.05 -9.97 -4.01
C LEU A 112 -1.35 -9.60 -3.51
N SER A 113 -2.23 -10.59 -3.35
CA SER A 113 -3.58 -10.39 -2.82
C SER A 113 -3.56 -9.90 -1.37
N LEU A 114 -2.67 -10.43 -0.53
CA LEU A 114 -2.50 -9.95 0.85
C LEU A 114 -1.94 -8.52 0.90
N GLN A 115 -0.97 -8.17 0.05
CA GLN A 115 -0.47 -6.79 -0.02
C GLN A 115 -1.60 -5.84 -0.42
N PHE A 116 -2.38 -6.23 -1.42
CA PHE A 116 -3.53 -5.46 -1.90
C PHE A 116 -4.60 -5.28 -0.82
N ALA A 117 -4.95 -6.35 -0.11
CA ALA A 117 -5.89 -6.28 1.01
C ALA A 117 -5.39 -5.31 2.10
N SER A 118 -4.10 -5.36 2.44
CA SER A 118 -3.51 -4.44 3.41
C SER A 118 -3.58 -2.97 2.96
N MET A 119 -3.29 -2.69 1.69
CA MET A 119 -3.43 -1.34 1.13
C MET A 119 -4.87 -0.81 1.27
N ILE A 120 -5.86 -1.64 0.94
CA ILE A 120 -7.28 -1.28 1.09
C ILE A 120 -7.63 -1.02 2.55
N ILE A 121 -7.30 -1.95 3.45
CA ILE A 121 -7.60 -1.84 4.88
C ILE A 121 -6.98 -0.57 5.45
N GLY A 122 -5.69 -0.34 5.19
CA GLY A 122 -4.99 0.86 5.61
C GLY A 122 -5.68 2.13 5.13
N THR A 123 -6.02 2.19 3.84
CA THR A 123 -6.71 3.34 3.25
C THR A 123 -8.08 3.59 3.87
N LEU A 124 -8.86 2.54 4.12
CA LEU A 124 -10.17 2.65 4.77
C LEU A 124 -10.05 3.08 6.24
N MET A 125 -9.04 2.60 6.96
CA MET A 125 -8.74 3.08 8.32
C MET A 125 -8.31 4.54 8.32
N GLY A 126 -7.50 4.96 7.33
CA GLY A 126 -7.09 6.36 7.17
C GLY A 126 -8.28 7.27 6.89
N LYS A 127 -9.21 6.81 6.04
CA LYS A 127 -10.51 7.46 5.80
C LYS A 127 -11.31 7.61 7.08
N ALA A 128 -11.47 6.53 7.84
CA ALA A 128 -12.25 6.53 9.08
C ALA A 128 -11.65 7.52 10.10
N ALA A 129 -10.32 7.57 10.18
CA ALA A 129 -9.64 8.49 11.09
C ALA A 129 -9.86 9.96 10.73
N LEU A 130 -9.90 10.30 9.44
CA LEU A 130 -10.23 11.67 9.00
C LEU A 130 -11.64 12.13 9.43
N ASN A 131 -12.59 11.21 9.53
CA ASN A 131 -13.95 11.51 9.96
C ASN A 131 -14.08 11.67 11.49
N LEU A 132 -13.07 11.25 12.26
CA LEU A 132 -13.02 11.45 13.71
C LEU A 132 -12.33 12.76 14.08
N ASP A 133 -11.44 13.25 13.21
CA ASP A 133 -10.62 14.45 13.42
C ASP A 133 -11.28 15.75 12.91
N GLY A 134 -12.44 15.67 12.24
CA GLY A 134 -13.18 16.80 11.65
C GLY A 134 -14.58 16.96 12.22
#